data_AF-A0AAJ6ERB2-F1
#
_entry.id   AF-A0AAJ6ERB2-F1
#
_cell.length_a   1.000
_cell.length_b   1.000
_cell.length_c   1.000
_cell.angle_alpha   90.00
_cell.angle_beta   90.00
_cell.angle_gamma   90.00
#
_symmetry.space_group_name_H-M   'P 1'
#
loop_
_entity.id
_entity.type
_entity.pdbx_description
1 polymer ?
#
loop_
_entity_poly.entity_id
_entity_poly.type
_entity_poly.pdbx_seq_one_letter_code
_entity_poly.pdbx_strand_id
1 'polypeptide(L)'
;MNAFRYLAFAVSAASAAAMIYVGLYQSRLVGRLICPFFGRECEGVADAPFARPFGIPDGYIGAVLYITILVLLIVPPARWIWIALLALAGVATVANVLGLRDMMNFGGYCFYCLTTAVLSPVLLWSVWKLG
;
A
#
# COMPACT_ATOMS: atom_id res chain seq x y z
N MET A 1 8.23 -11.50 -20.80
CA MET A 1 7.68 -10.60 -19.75
C MET A 1 8.76 -9.60 -19.38
N ASN A 2 8.48 -8.29 -19.45
CA ASN A 2 9.47 -7.24 -19.17
C ASN A 2 9.87 -7.20 -17.69
N ALA A 3 11.13 -6.92 -17.38
CA ALA A 3 11.64 -6.81 -15.99
C ALA A 3 10.80 -5.86 -15.13
N PHE A 4 10.32 -4.75 -15.70
CA PHE A 4 9.42 -3.79 -15.02
C PHE A 4 8.08 -4.38 -14.59
N ARG A 5 7.55 -5.37 -15.33
CA ARG A 5 6.28 -6.02 -15.00
C ARG A 5 6.45 -6.94 -13.78
N TYR A 6 7.57 -7.66 -13.72
CA TYR A 6 7.92 -8.44 -12.53
C TYR A 6 8.15 -7.56 -11.31
N LEU A 7 8.81 -6.41 -11.50
CA LEU A 7 9.04 -5.47 -10.42
C LEU A 7 7.72 -4.89 -9.91
N ALA A 8 6.85 -4.41 -10.81
CA ALA A 8 5.51 -3.94 -10.45
C ALA A 8 4.67 -5.03 -9.75
N PHE A 9 4.78 -6.27 -10.20
CA PHE A 9 4.10 -7.41 -9.58
C PHE A 9 4.61 -7.68 -8.16
N ALA A 10 5.93 -7.80 -7.99
CA ALA A 10 6.55 -8.05 -6.69
C ALA A 10 6.24 -6.94 -5.68
N VAL A 11 6.31 -5.67 -6.14
CA VAL A 11 5.97 -4.51 -5.32
C VAL A 11 4.49 -4.54 -4.92
N SER A 12 3.59 -4.76 -5.88
CA SER A 12 2.15 -4.81 -5.59
C SER A 12 1.79 -5.96 -4.65
N ALA A 13 2.43 -7.12 -4.80
CA ALA A 13 2.23 -8.26 -3.91
C ALA A 13 2.74 -7.99 -2.49
N ALA A 14 3.94 -7.43 -2.34
CA ALA A 14 4.48 -7.07 -1.05
C ALA A 14 3.61 -6.01 -0.35
N SER A 15 3.18 -4.98 -1.08
CA SER A 15 2.30 -3.93 -0.54
C SER A 15 0.90 -4.45 -0.20
N ALA A 16 0.32 -5.34 -1.02
CA ALA A 16 -0.95 -5.98 -0.70
C ALA A 16 -0.84 -6.82 0.58
N ALA A 17 0.20 -7.65 0.73
CA ALA A 17 0.40 -8.46 1.92
C ALA A 17 0.58 -7.60 3.19
N ALA A 18 1.36 -6.53 3.10
CA ALA A 18 1.54 -5.58 4.20
C ALA A 18 0.21 -4.93 4.61
N MET A 19 -0.58 -4.47 3.64
CA MET A 19 -1.86 -3.81 3.88
C MET A 19 -2.94 -4.76 4.43
N ILE A 20 -2.99 -6.00 3.93
CA ILE A 20 -3.85 -7.06 4.49
C ILE A 20 -3.48 -7.31 5.95
N TYR A 21 -2.19 -7.42 6.27
CA TYR A 21 -1.73 -7.65 7.63
C TYR A 21 -2.14 -6.51 8.59
N VAL A 22 -1.97 -5.26 8.16
CA VAL A 22 -2.43 -4.09 8.91
C VAL A 22 -3.96 -4.09 9.07
N GLY A 23 -4.71 -4.37 8.01
CA GLY A 23 -6.18 -4.43 8.07
C GLY A 23 -6.71 -5.54 8.99
N LEU A 24 -6.05 -6.70 9.01
CA LEU A 24 -6.36 -7.79 9.95
C LEU A 24 -6.13 -7.37 11.41
N TYR A 25 -5.07 -6.62 11.69
CA TYR A 25 -4.83 -6.05 13.01
C TYR A 25 -5.91 -5.01 13.38
N GLN A 26 -6.25 -4.10 12.48
CA GLN A 26 -7.27 -3.06 12.73
C GLN A 26 -8.66 -3.64 13.00
N SER A 27 -8.93 -4.82 12.44
CA SER A 27 -10.15 -5.61 12.67
C SER A 27 -10.07 -6.50 13.92
N ARG A 28 -8.95 -6.42 14.66
CA ARG A 28 -8.64 -7.22 15.86
C ARG A 28 -8.62 -8.72 15.63
N LEU A 29 -8.46 -9.16 14.37
CA LEU A 29 -8.22 -10.57 14.04
C LEU A 29 -6.78 -10.98 14.38
N VAL A 30 -5.86 -10.01 14.35
CA VAL A 30 -4.48 -10.17 14.82
C VAL A 30 -4.29 -9.24 16.01
N GLY A 31 -3.85 -9.79 17.15
CA GLY A 31 -3.79 -9.04 18.41
C GLY A 31 -2.60 -8.09 18.55
N ARG A 32 -1.55 -8.21 17.73
CA ARG A 32 -0.35 -7.34 17.77
C ARG A 32 0.27 -7.17 16.38
N LEU A 33 0.78 -5.98 16.11
CA LEU A 33 1.58 -5.71 14.92
C LEU A 33 3.04 -6.09 15.16
N ILE A 34 3.63 -6.90 14.29
CA ILE A 34 5.07 -7.16 14.33
C ILE A 34 5.80 -5.96 13.74
N CYS A 35 6.39 -5.13 14.60
CA CYS A 35 7.19 -3.98 14.15
C CYS A 35 8.66 -4.12 14.54
N PRO A 36 9.55 -4.42 13.56
CA PRO A 36 10.95 -4.74 13.85
C PRO A 36 11.75 -3.56 14.39
N PHE A 37 11.38 -2.32 14.04
CA PHE A 37 12.12 -1.10 14.43
C PHE A 37 11.36 -0.16 15.36
N PHE A 38 10.03 -0.05 15.21
CA PHE A 38 9.21 0.96 15.90
C PHE A 38 8.40 0.42 17.10
N GLY A 39 8.44 -0.89 17.35
CA GLY A 39 7.77 -1.50 18.50
C GLY A 39 6.27 -1.17 18.57
N ARG A 40 5.84 -0.59 19.69
CA ARG A 40 4.42 -0.27 19.98
C ARG A 40 3.88 0.95 19.23
N GLU A 41 4.74 1.76 18.61
CA GLU A 41 4.28 2.95 17.89
C GLU A 41 3.46 2.60 16.65
N CYS A 42 3.75 1.46 16.03
CA CYS A 42 2.96 0.95 14.93
C CYS A 42 1.50 0.66 15.30
N GLU A 43 1.27 0.14 16.52
CA GLU A 43 -0.07 -0.12 17.04
C GLU A 43 -0.80 1.22 17.24
N GLY A 44 -0.12 2.21 17.83
CA GLY A 44 -0.66 3.56 18.01
C GLY A 44 -1.05 4.25 16.69
N VAL A 45 -0.21 4.12 15.65
CA VAL A 45 -0.51 4.64 14.31
C VAL A 45 -1.67 3.88 13.66
N ALA A 46 -1.68 2.55 13.74
CA ALA A 46 -2.71 1.72 13.12
C ALA A 46 -4.08 1.88 13.79
N ASP A 47 -4.13 2.26 15.07
CA ASP A 47 -5.35 2.53 15.82
C ASP A 47 -5.76 4.01 15.82
N ALA A 48 -4.97 4.89 15.19
CA ALA A 48 -5.28 6.31 15.12
C ALA A 48 -6.52 6.59 14.24
N PRO A 49 -7.25 7.71 14.48
CA PRO A 49 -8.46 8.03 13.73
C PRO A 49 -8.26 8.15 12.21
N PHE A 50 -7.08 8.60 11.78
CA PHE A 50 -6.75 8.74 10.35
C PHE A 50 -6.54 7.39 9.67
N ALA A 51 -6.19 6.34 10.42
CA ALA A 51 -6.04 4.98 9.91
C ALA A 51 -7.39 4.27 9.70
N ARG A 52 -8.51 4.95 9.98
CA ARG A 52 -9.87 4.48 9.69
C ARG A 52 -10.68 5.53 8.93
N PRO A 53 -10.30 5.87 7.69
CA PRO A 53 -11.08 6.78 6.88
C PRO A 53 -12.50 6.24 6.71
N PHE A 54 -13.51 7.06 7.02
CA PHE A 54 -14.93 6.66 7.01
C PHE A 54 -15.28 5.47 7.93
N GLY A 55 -14.46 5.19 8.94
CA GLY A 55 -14.63 4.05 9.85
C GLY A 55 -14.17 2.71 9.28
N ILE A 56 -13.64 2.67 8.06
CA ILE A 56 -13.11 1.47 7.42
C ILE A 56 -11.59 1.39 7.66
N PRO A 57 -11.06 0.24 8.08
CA PRO A 57 -9.61 0.00 8.16
C PRO A 57 -8.88 0.41 6.86
N ASP A 58 -7.97 1.38 6.94
CA ASP A 58 -7.18 1.84 5.80
C ASP A 58 -6.35 0.71 5.18
N GLY A 59 -5.91 -0.25 6.00
CA GLY A 59 -5.23 -1.46 5.55
C GLY A 59 -6.05 -2.27 4.54
N TYR A 60 -7.38 -2.38 4.71
CA TYR A 60 -8.20 -3.08 3.71
C TYR A 60 -8.41 -2.27 2.43
N ILE A 61 -8.52 -0.95 2.53
CA ILE A 61 -8.61 -0.07 1.36
C ILE A 61 -7.33 -0.19 0.53
N GLY A 62 -6.17 -0.10 1.19
CA GLY A 62 -4.87 -0.33 0.57
C GLY A 62 -4.74 -1.73 -0.03
N ALA A 63 -5.18 -2.76 0.69
CA ALA A 63 -5.15 -4.13 0.19
C ALA A 63 -5.95 -4.30 -1.12
N VAL A 64 -7.19 -3.80 -1.16
CA VAL A 64 -8.03 -3.85 -2.36
C VAL A 64 -7.37 -3.12 -3.53
N LEU A 65 -6.78 -1.94 -3.27
CA LEU A 65 -6.06 -1.18 -4.28
C LEU A 65 -4.90 -1.98 -4.89
N TYR A 66 -4.01 -2.54 -4.07
CA TYR A 66 -2.86 -3.30 -4.55
C TYR A 66 -3.23 -4.64 -5.18
N ILE A 67 -4.28 -5.32 -4.68
CA ILE A 67 -4.83 -6.53 -5.31
C ILE A 67 -5.39 -6.20 -6.71
N THR A 68 -6.10 -5.08 -6.85
CA THR A 68 -6.64 -4.65 -8.15
C THR A 68 -5.50 -4.42 -9.15
N ILE A 69 -4.41 -3.78 -8.71
CA ILE A 69 -3.20 -3.58 -9.52
C ILE A 69 -2.58 -4.94 -9.90
N LEU A 70 -2.45 -5.88 -8.95
CA LEU A 70 -1.95 -7.23 -9.23
C LEU A 70 -2.77 -7.96 -10.29
N VAL A 71 -4.10 -7.93 -10.18
CA VAL A 71 -5.00 -8.58 -11.14
C VAL A 71 -4.81 -7.96 -12.53
N LEU A 72 -4.79 -6.62 -12.63
CA LEU A 72 -4.54 -5.91 -13.90
C LEU A 72 -3.16 -6.22 -14.50
N LEU A 73 -2.14 -6.48 -13.67
CA LEU A 73 -0.81 -6.92 -14.12
C LEU A 73 -0.79 -8.35 -14.67
N ILE A 74 -1.82 -9.17 -14.46
CA ILE A 74 -1.94 -10.51 -15.04
C ILE A 74 -2.68 -10.47 -16.38
N VAL A 75 -3.64 -9.55 -16.54
CA VAL A 75 -4.44 -9.40 -17.76
C VAL A 75 -3.54 -9.02 -18.97
N PRO A 76 -3.84 -9.50 -20.20
CA PRO A 76 -3.07 -9.16 -21.39
C PRO A 76 -2.88 -7.65 -21.57
N PRO A 77 -1.70 -7.18 -22.00
CA PRO A 77 -1.43 -5.75 -22.09
C PRO A 77 -2.34 -5.08 -23.12
N ALA A 78 -3.10 -4.09 -22.66
CA ALA A 78 -3.89 -3.20 -23.50
C ALA A 78 -3.66 -1.75 -23.06
N ARG A 79 -3.81 -0.79 -23.97
CA ARG A 79 -3.52 0.63 -23.67
C ARG A 79 -4.39 1.18 -22.53
N TRP A 80 -5.65 0.75 -22.44
CA TRP A 80 -6.54 1.13 -21.34
C TRP A 80 -6.11 0.54 -19.99
N ILE A 81 -5.58 -0.70 -19.98
CA ILE A 81 -5.06 -1.35 -18.76
C ILE A 81 -3.83 -0.59 -18.26
N TRP A 82 -2.94 -0.17 -19.17
CA TRP A 82 -1.78 0.63 -18.79
C TRP A 82 -2.20 1.97 -18.17
N ILE A 83 -3.16 2.69 -18.77
CA ILE A 83 -3.69 3.94 -18.21
C ILE A 83 -4.31 3.68 -16.82
N ALA A 84 -5.09 2.61 -16.67
CA ALA A 84 -5.70 2.23 -15.40
C ALA A 84 -4.65 1.91 -14.33
N LEU A 85 -3.62 1.13 -14.68
CA LEU A 85 -2.49 0.83 -13.79
C LEU A 85 -1.77 2.10 -13.36
N LEU A 86 -1.56 3.05 -14.29
CA LEU A 86 -0.85 4.29 -14.01
C LEU A 86 -1.68 5.19 -13.09
N ALA A 87 -2.98 5.29 -13.32
CA ALA A 87 -3.91 5.99 -12.44
C ALA A 87 -3.94 5.37 -11.03
N LEU A 88 -4.09 4.05 -10.93
CA LEU A 88 -4.12 3.34 -9.65
C LEU A 88 -2.80 3.44 -8.88
N ALA A 89 -1.66 3.32 -9.57
CA ALA A 89 -0.34 3.50 -8.95
C ALA A 89 -0.13 4.96 -8.51
N GLY A 90 -0.64 5.93 -9.26
CA GLY A 90 -0.65 7.34 -8.88
C GLY A 90 -1.46 7.59 -7.61
N VAL A 91 -2.70 7.07 -7.57
CA VAL A 91 -3.57 7.13 -6.38
C VAL A 91 -2.90 6.48 -5.17
N ALA A 92 -2.31 5.28 -5.35
CA ALA A 92 -1.57 4.60 -4.29
C ALA A 92 -0.43 5.47 -3.76
N THR A 93 0.34 6.11 -4.65
CA THR A 93 1.46 6.97 -4.26
C THR A 93 0.98 8.17 -3.46
N VAL A 94 -0.06 8.87 -3.94
CA VAL A 94 -0.63 10.03 -3.23
C VAL A 94 -1.17 9.61 -1.86
N ALA A 95 -1.92 8.51 -1.79
CA ALA A 95 -2.48 8.02 -0.53
C ALA A 95 -1.40 7.69 0.50
N ASN A 96 -0.32 7.02 0.09
CA ASN A 96 0.78 6.72 1.00
C ASN A 96 1.56 7.98 1.41
N VAL A 97 1.72 8.98 0.54
CA VAL A 97 2.37 10.26 0.89
C VAL A 97 1.53 11.03 1.90
N LEU A 98 0.20 11.04 1.75
CA LEU A 98 -0.70 11.61 2.75
C LEU A 98 -0.60 10.85 4.08
N GLY A 99 -0.59 9.52 4.04
CA GLY A 99 -0.38 8.70 5.24
C GLY A 99 0.96 8.97 5.94
N LEU A 100 2.04 9.20 5.19
CA LEU A 100 3.33 9.64 5.76
C LEU A 100 3.20 10.97 6.49
N ARG A 101 2.50 11.93 5.90
CA ARG A 101 2.27 13.23 6.53
C ARG A 101 1.46 13.10 7.82
N ASP A 102 0.43 12.27 7.82
CA ASP A 102 -0.40 12.04 9.00
C ASP A 102 0.38 11.34 10.11
N MET A 103 1.24 10.37 9.77
CA MET A 103 2.17 9.73 10.71
C MET A 103 3.16 10.74 11.32
N MET A 104 3.77 11.61 10.50
CA MET A 104 4.67 12.65 10.99
C MET A 104 3.98 13.63 11.95
N ASN A 105 2.73 14.00 11.67
CA ASN A 105 1.94 14.87 12.55
C ASN A 105 1.51 14.16 13.85
N PHE A 106 1.24 12.85 13.78
CA PHE A 106 0.90 12.04 14.94
C PHE A 106 2.11 11.77 15.85
N GLY A 107 3.33 11.85 15.30
CA GLY A 107 4.57 11.65 16.04
C GLY A 107 4.97 10.19 16.23
N GLY A 108 4.36 9.27 15.47
CA GLY A 108 4.66 7.85 15.50
C GLY A 108 4.72 7.26 14.10
N TYR A 109 5.41 6.12 13.95
CA TYR A 109 5.66 5.51 12.64
C TYR A 109 5.23 4.05 12.60
N CYS A 110 4.61 3.66 11.49
CA CYS A 110 4.32 2.26 11.18
C CYS A 110 5.30 1.72 10.12
N PHE A 111 6.02 0.64 10.45
CA PHE A 111 6.98 0.00 9.53
C PHE A 111 6.33 -0.40 8.20
N TYR A 112 5.13 -1.00 8.26
CA TYR A 112 4.41 -1.44 7.06
C TYR A 112 3.97 -0.26 6.19
N CYS A 113 3.41 0.79 6.80
CA CYS A 113 2.99 1.99 6.08
C CYS A 113 4.18 2.76 5.48
N LEU A 114 5.31 2.84 6.19
CA LEU A 114 6.56 3.38 5.65
C LEU A 114 7.05 2.57 4.45
N THR A 115 7.00 1.24 4.58
CA THR A 115 7.43 0.35 3.50
C THR A 115 6.58 0.54 2.26
N THR A 116 5.26 0.57 2.38
CA THR A 116 4.36 0.83 1.23
C THR A 116 4.51 2.25 0.68
N ALA A 117 4.82 3.22 1.52
CA ALA A 117 5.09 4.57 1.07
C ALA A 117 6.35 4.70 0.22
N VAL A 118 7.41 3.96 0.56
CA VAL A 118 8.62 3.88 -0.29
C VAL A 118 8.36 3.06 -1.55
N LEU A 119 7.59 1.98 -1.45
CA LEU A 119 7.30 1.08 -2.57
C LEU A 119 6.36 1.70 -3.61
N SER A 120 5.45 2.59 -3.22
CA SER A 120 4.45 3.16 -4.13
C SER A 120 5.02 4.04 -5.27
N PRO A 121 6.02 4.94 -5.06
CA PRO A 121 6.73 5.59 -6.16
C PRO A 121 7.44 4.61 -7.09
N VAL A 122 8.03 3.55 -6.54
CA VAL A 122 8.72 2.51 -7.32
C VAL A 122 7.72 1.77 -8.22
N LEU A 123 6.52 1.47 -7.70
CA LEU A 123 5.41 0.91 -8.48
C LEU A 123 5.00 1.85 -9.61
N LEU A 124 4.78 3.13 -9.30
CA LEU A 124 4.39 4.13 -10.29
C LEU A 124 5.42 4.27 -11.41
N TRP A 125 6.71 4.34 -11.06
CA TRP A 125 7.80 4.39 -12.03
C TRP A 125 7.86 3.14 -12.91
N SER A 126 7.66 1.96 -12.30
CA SER A 126 7.67 0.69 -13.02
C SER A 126 6.52 0.60 -14.01
N VAL A 127 5.32 1.01 -13.59
CA VAL A 127 4.13 1.07 -14.45
C VAL A 127 4.30 2.10 -15.57
N TRP A 128 4.89 3.25 -15.28
CA TRP A 128 5.18 4.26 -16.30
C TRP A 128 6.10 3.74 -17.40
N LYS A 129 7.07 2.87 -17.06
CA LYS A 129 7.97 2.20 -18.02
C LYS A 129 7.32 1.06 -18.82
N LEU A 130 6.09 0.64 -18.50
CA LEU A 130 5.40 -0.44 -19.21
C LEU A 130 4.62 0.00 -20.45
N GLY A 131 4.33 1.30 -20.62
CA GLY A 131 3.57 1.85 -21.74
C GLY A 131 4.44 2.62 -22.70
#